data_AF-A0A1I6JEN7-F1
#
_entry.id   AF-A0A1I6JEN7-F1
#
_cell.length_a   1.000
_cell.length_b   1.000
_cell.length_c   1.000
_cell.angle_alpha   90.00
_cell.angle_beta   90.00
_cell.angle_gamma   90.00
#
_symmetry.space_group_name_H-M   'P 1'
#
loop_
_entity.id
_entity.type
_entity.pdbx_description
1 polymer ?
#
loop_
_entity_poly.entity_id
_entity_poly.type
_entity_poly.pdbx_seq_one_letter_code
_entity_poly.pdbx_strand_id
1 'polypeptide(L)'
;MSGLPGDPTPDNEATPSDRASDESTAAEAQAAAAASAPRSVRASLASIVLGFELLVVFLASLVIWGLTPDDGGAFGLPRWSSLVAGGIVIVLMIATIGLLKHRWAYALGWAVQALILLAGFLNAGMFFIGALFGGIWTYCMIVGERIDREKSAALADYRKEHE
;
A
#
# COMPACT_ATOMS: atom_id res chain seq x y z
N MET A 1 71.06 -34.15 5.21
CA MET A 1 71.06 -32.69 5.07
C MET A 1 70.12 -32.36 3.92
N SER A 2 68.81 -32.52 4.08
CA SER A 2 67.86 -31.74 4.91
C SER A 2 67.52 -30.39 4.27
N GLY A 3 66.23 -30.20 3.94
CA GLY A 3 65.64 -28.97 3.40
C GLY A 3 64.40 -29.31 2.55
N LEU A 4 63.41 -29.96 3.15
CA LEU A 4 62.11 -29.40 3.60
C LEU A 4 61.26 -28.78 2.46
N PRO A 5 60.05 -29.32 2.20
CA PRO A 5 59.09 -28.78 1.24
C PRO A 5 58.52 -27.43 1.70
N GLY A 6 58.15 -26.58 0.73
CA GLY A 6 57.60 -25.25 0.95
C GLY A 6 56.42 -25.27 1.92
N ASP A 7 56.57 -24.52 3.00
CA ASP A 7 55.48 -24.18 3.91
C ASP A 7 54.52 -23.24 3.16
N PRO A 8 53.24 -23.59 3.00
CA PRO A 8 52.23 -22.61 2.65
C PRO A 8 52.01 -21.76 3.90
N THR A 9 52.60 -20.56 3.93
CA THR A 9 52.16 -19.55 4.88
C THR A 9 50.64 -19.38 4.70
N PRO A 10 49.83 -19.51 5.75
CA PRO A 10 48.45 -19.07 5.66
C PRO A 10 48.52 -17.55 5.70
N ASP A 11 48.47 -16.94 4.52
CA ASP A 11 48.48 -15.50 4.29
C ASP A 11 47.18 -14.87 4.85
N ASN A 12 46.97 -14.97 6.17
CA ASN A 12 45.83 -14.41 6.88
C ASN A 12 46.10 -12.95 7.27
N GLU A 13 46.53 -12.14 6.30
CA GLU A 13 46.55 -10.69 6.39
C GLU A 13 45.61 -10.12 5.33
N ALA A 14 44.31 -10.42 5.46
CA ALA A 14 43.30 -9.59 4.83
C ALA A 14 43.54 -8.15 5.30
N THR A 15 44.08 -7.33 4.40
CA THR A 15 44.47 -5.96 4.70
C THR A 15 43.25 -5.20 5.24
N PRO A 16 43.42 -4.22 6.15
CA PRO A 16 42.28 -3.48 6.72
C PRO A 16 41.34 -2.88 5.65
N SER A 17 41.88 -2.61 4.46
CA SER A 17 41.13 -2.16 3.29
C SER A 17 40.20 -3.24 2.72
N ASP A 18 40.63 -4.50 2.60
CA ASP A 18 39.78 -5.61 2.10
C ASP A 18 38.63 -5.88 3.07
N ARG A 19 38.93 -5.95 4.36
CA ARG A 19 37.91 -6.22 5.39
C ARG A 19 36.85 -5.11 5.45
N ALA A 20 37.25 -3.84 5.29
CA ALA A 20 36.33 -2.71 5.21
C ALA A 20 35.50 -2.70 3.90
N SER A 21 36.08 -3.18 2.80
CA SER A 21 35.38 -3.32 1.51
C SER A 21 34.31 -4.41 1.59
N ASP A 22 34.63 -5.53 2.25
CA ASP A 22 33.70 -6.64 2.49
C ASP A 22 32.58 -6.23 3.45
N GLU A 23 32.88 -5.49 4.53
CA GLU A 23 31.87 -4.96 5.46
C GLU A 23 30.94 -3.94 4.79
N SER A 24 31.47 -3.04 3.94
CA SER A 24 30.66 -2.09 3.17
C SER A 24 29.77 -2.80 2.17
N THR A 25 30.30 -3.80 1.47
CA THR A 25 29.55 -4.61 0.49
C THR A 25 28.46 -5.44 1.17
N ALA A 26 28.76 -6.02 2.34
CA ALA A 26 27.81 -6.75 3.14
C ALA A 26 26.71 -5.82 3.69
N ALA A 27 27.05 -4.61 4.13
CA ALA A 27 26.09 -3.62 4.59
C ALA A 27 25.20 -3.09 3.47
N GLU A 28 25.73 -2.83 2.27
CA GLU A 28 24.95 -2.44 1.09
C GLU A 28 24.04 -3.58 0.59
N ALA A 29 24.53 -4.81 0.58
CA ALA A 29 23.74 -5.99 0.25
C ALA A 29 22.62 -6.21 1.27
N GLN A 30 22.88 -5.98 2.55
CA GLN A 30 21.90 -6.11 3.64
C GLN A 30 20.88 -4.96 3.64
N ALA A 31 21.30 -3.74 3.28
CA ALA A 31 20.40 -2.60 3.05
C ALA A 31 19.51 -2.81 1.81
N ALA A 32 20.06 -3.35 0.72
CA ALA A 32 19.30 -3.72 -0.47
C ALA A 32 18.34 -4.89 -0.21
N ALA A 33 18.76 -5.89 0.58
CA ALA A 33 17.91 -6.99 1.02
C ALA A 33 16.78 -6.51 1.95
N ALA A 34 17.06 -5.56 2.85
CA ALA A 34 16.06 -4.94 3.72
C ALA A 34 15.03 -4.10 2.93
N ALA A 35 15.46 -3.44 1.84
CA ALA A 35 14.56 -2.74 0.93
C ALA A 35 13.67 -3.67 0.09
N SER A 36 14.09 -4.93 -0.10
CA SER A 36 13.36 -5.97 -0.83
C SER A 36 12.36 -6.75 0.03
N ALA A 37 12.23 -6.42 1.33
CA ALA A 37 11.31 -7.11 2.23
C ALA A 37 9.89 -7.12 1.63
N PRO A 38 9.29 -8.30 1.39
CA PRO A 38 8.08 -8.41 0.60
C PRO A 38 6.94 -7.65 1.28
N ARG A 39 6.37 -6.67 0.56
CA ARG A 39 5.25 -5.85 1.04
C ARG A 39 4.10 -6.76 1.52
N SER A 40 3.44 -6.37 2.61
CA SER A 40 2.24 -7.04 3.15
C SER A 40 1.20 -7.25 2.05
N VAL A 41 0.61 -8.46 2.01
CA VAL A 41 -0.44 -8.81 1.04
C VAL A 41 -1.68 -7.96 1.33
N ARG A 42 -2.01 -7.78 2.62
CA ARG A 42 -3.10 -6.91 3.08
C ARG A 42 -2.93 -5.47 2.56
N ALA A 43 -1.73 -4.90 2.64
CA ALA A 43 -1.45 -3.55 2.16
C ALA A 43 -1.60 -3.42 0.64
N SER A 44 -1.22 -4.45 -0.11
CA SER A 44 -1.37 -4.47 -1.57
C SER A 44 -2.85 -4.54 -1.98
N LEU A 45 -3.64 -5.43 -1.35
CA LEU A 45 -5.08 -5.53 -1.61
C LEU A 45 -5.79 -4.23 -1.26
N ALA A 46 -5.46 -3.61 -0.12
CA ALA A 46 -6.01 -2.32 0.29
C ALA A 46 -5.75 -1.23 -0.75
N SER A 47 -4.51 -1.13 -1.23
CA SER A 47 -4.13 -0.12 -2.23
C SER A 47 -4.86 -0.31 -3.56
N ILE A 48 -5.06 -1.55 -3.99
CA ILE A 48 -5.77 -1.85 -5.25
C ILE A 48 -7.24 -1.43 -5.14
N VAL A 49 -7.91 -1.82 -4.05
CA VAL A 49 -9.32 -1.47 -3.81
C VAL A 49 -9.49 0.05 -3.76
N LEU A 50 -8.65 0.76 -3.00
CA LEU A 50 -8.72 2.21 -2.90
C LEU A 50 -8.45 2.91 -4.25
N GLY A 51 -7.53 2.38 -5.06
CA GLY A 51 -7.23 2.91 -6.39
C GLY A 51 -8.41 2.80 -7.35
N PHE A 52 -9.08 1.65 -7.37
CA PHE A 52 -10.29 1.46 -8.17
C PHE A 52 -11.46 2.30 -7.64
N GLU A 53 -11.62 2.41 -6.33
CA GLU A 53 -12.64 3.25 -5.72
C GLU A 53 -12.47 4.73 -6.10
N LEU A 54 -11.23 5.23 -6.08
CA LEU A 54 -10.89 6.59 -6.53
C LEU A 54 -11.30 6.80 -7.99
N LEU A 55 -10.98 5.86 -8.87
CA LEU A 55 -11.36 5.91 -10.28
C LEU A 55 -12.90 6.00 -10.43
N VAL A 56 -13.64 5.19 -9.68
CA VAL A 56 -15.10 5.17 -9.74
C VAL A 56 -15.70 6.47 -9.21
N VAL A 57 -15.19 7.01 -8.10
CA VAL A 57 -15.65 8.31 -7.56
C VAL A 57 -15.36 9.46 -8.53
N PHE A 58 -14.21 9.44 -9.20
CA PHE A 58 -13.88 10.41 -10.25
C PHE A 58 -14.85 10.34 -11.44
N LEU A 59 -15.07 9.13 -11.97
CA LEU A 59 -16.01 8.93 -13.08
C LEU A 59 -17.44 9.30 -12.69
N ALA A 60 -17.88 8.91 -11.49
CA ALA A 60 -19.21 9.26 -10.98
C ALA A 60 -19.39 10.77 -10.82
N SER A 61 -18.34 11.50 -10.41
CA SER A 61 -18.36 12.96 -10.35
C SER A 61 -18.49 13.60 -11.75
N LEU A 62 -17.79 13.06 -12.76
CA LEU A 62 -17.93 13.48 -14.15
C LEU A 62 -19.33 13.20 -14.71
N VAL A 63 -19.90 12.03 -14.39
CA VAL A 63 -21.27 11.67 -14.78
C VAL A 63 -22.29 12.61 -14.15
N ILE A 64 -22.17 12.90 -12.85
CA ILE A 64 -23.05 13.85 -12.16
C ILE A 64 -22.94 15.24 -12.79
N TRP A 65 -21.71 15.71 -13.05
CA TRP A 65 -21.49 16.98 -13.73
C TRP A 65 -22.11 17.02 -15.13
N GLY A 66 -21.92 15.97 -15.94
CA GLY A 66 -22.47 15.88 -17.29
C GLY A 66 -24.00 15.76 -17.34
N LEU A 67 -24.63 15.23 -16.28
CA LEU A 67 -26.08 15.13 -16.14
C LEU A 67 -26.70 16.36 -15.45
N THR A 68 -25.91 17.30 -14.94
CA THR A 68 -26.42 18.49 -14.22
C THR A 68 -26.94 19.52 -15.22
N PRO A 69 -28.25 19.87 -15.19
CA PRO A 69 -28.83 20.87 -16.08
C PRO A 69 -28.31 22.30 -15.83
N ASP A 70 -28.43 23.17 -16.84
CA ASP A 70 -27.92 24.55 -16.81
C ASP A 70 -28.69 25.48 -15.87
N ASP A 71 -29.93 25.13 -15.54
CA ASP A 71 -30.84 25.79 -14.62
C ASP A 71 -30.57 25.48 -13.14
N GLY A 72 -29.57 24.64 -12.85
CA GLY A 72 -29.11 24.29 -11.51
C GLY A 72 -29.39 22.83 -11.18
N GLY A 73 -28.42 22.16 -10.54
CA GLY A 73 -28.56 20.75 -10.17
C GLY A 73 -29.64 20.50 -9.10
N ALA A 74 -29.75 19.27 -8.60
CA ALA A 74 -30.79 18.81 -7.65
C ALA A 74 -30.98 19.67 -6.37
N PHE A 75 -30.09 20.62 -6.09
CA PHE A 75 -30.12 21.53 -4.94
C PHE A 75 -30.10 23.02 -5.32
N GLY A 76 -30.34 23.37 -6.59
CA GLY A 76 -30.24 24.76 -7.08
C GLY A 76 -28.81 25.31 -7.09
N LEU A 77 -27.81 24.43 -6.93
CA LEU A 77 -26.40 24.80 -6.96
C LEU A 77 -25.88 24.90 -8.40
N PRO A 78 -24.92 25.81 -8.65
CA PRO A 78 -24.29 25.96 -9.95
C PRO A 78 -23.59 24.68 -10.42
N ARG A 79 -23.61 24.39 -11.73
CA ARG A 79 -23.00 23.20 -12.35
C ARG A 79 -21.57 22.88 -11.89
N TRP A 80 -20.75 23.89 -11.57
CA TRP A 80 -19.36 23.70 -11.15
C TRP A 80 -19.22 23.07 -9.75
N SER A 81 -20.25 23.12 -8.90
CA SER A 81 -20.20 22.59 -7.53
C SER A 81 -19.93 21.08 -7.51
N SER A 82 -20.44 20.34 -8.49
CA SER A 82 -20.25 18.89 -8.62
C SER A 82 -18.78 18.52 -8.86
N LEU A 83 -18.05 19.32 -9.63
CA LEU A 83 -16.62 19.11 -9.85
C LEU A 83 -15.79 19.46 -8.61
N VAL A 84 -16.18 20.49 -7.87
CA VAL A 84 -15.49 20.86 -6.63
C VAL A 84 -15.72 19.81 -5.54
N ALA A 85 -16.94 19.30 -5.39
CA ALA A 85 -17.23 18.20 -4.48
C ALA A 85 -16.45 16.93 -4.85
N GLY A 86 -16.47 16.53 -6.12
CA GLY A 86 -15.69 15.39 -6.61
C GLY A 86 -14.19 15.58 -6.41
N GLY A 87 -13.67 16.78 -6.71
CA GLY A 87 -12.27 17.14 -6.51
C GLY A 87 -11.82 17.05 -5.05
N ILE A 88 -12.64 17.52 -4.10
CA ILE A 88 -12.37 17.41 -2.67
C ILE A 88 -12.27 15.93 -2.25
N VAL A 89 -13.18 15.08 -2.70
CA VAL A 89 -13.15 13.65 -2.38
C VAL A 89 -11.93 12.95 -2.98
N ILE A 90 -11.54 13.31 -4.21
CA ILE A 90 -10.34 12.77 -4.86
C ILE A 90 -9.08 13.17 -4.09
N VAL A 91 -8.96 14.43 -3.67
CA VAL A 91 -7.82 14.91 -2.87
C VAL A 91 -7.75 14.16 -1.54
N LEU A 92 -8.89 13.94 -0.87
CA LEU A 92 -8.97 13.15 0.36
C LEU A 92 -8.55 11.69 0.13
N MET A 93 -8.95 11.09 -0.99
CA MET A 93 -8.52 9.72 -1.33
C MET A 93 -7.02 9.65 -1.62
N ILE A 94 -6.46 10.59 -2.39
CA ILE A 94 -5.01 10.64 -2.68
C ILE A 94 -4.22 10.79 -1.38
N ALA A 95 -4.66 11.68 -0.47
CA ALA A 95 -4.05 11.83 0.84
C ALA A 95 -4.11 10.52 1.65
N THR A 96 -5.23 9.80 1.57
CA THR A 96 -5.40 8.50 2.23
C THR A 96 -4.48 7.42 1.66
N ILE A 97 -4.30 7.37 0.33
CA ILE A 97 -3.36 6.46 -0.34
C ILE A 97 -1.92 6.76 0.09
N GLY A 98 -1.55 8.04 0.22
CA GLY A 98 -0.23 8.44 0.71
C GLY A 98 0.03 8.02 2.17
N LEU A 99 -1.02 7.95 2.98
CA LEU A 99 -0.96 7.57 4.40
C LEU A 99 -1.03 6.06 4.66
N LEU A 100 -1.22 5.23 3.63
CA LEU A 100 -1.37 3.77 3.75
C LEU A 100 -0.14 3.03 4.28
N LYS A 101 0.99 3.73 4.48
CA LYS A 101 2.22 3.19 5.07
C LYS A 101 2.13 2.90 6.58
N HIS A 102 1.10 3.39 7.29
CA HIS A 102 0.97 3.25 8.75
C HIS A 102 -0.18 2.31 9.14
N ARG A 103 -0.04 1.54 10.23
CA ARG A 103 -1.09 0.63 10.74
C ARG A 103 -2.43 1.33 11.05
N TRP A 104 -2.42 2.65 11.24
CA TRP A 104 -3.61 3.50 11.38
C TRP A 104 -4.41 3.68 10.07
N ALA A 105 -3.81 3.36 8.92
CA ALA A 105 -4.45 3.46 7.61
C ALA A 105 -5.73 2.62 7.50
N TYR A 106 -5.85 1.55 8.29
CA TYR A 106 -7.06 0.73 8.31
C TYR A 106 -8.25 1.46 8.95
N ALA A 107 -8.02 2.27 9.99
CA ALA A 107 -9.06 3.13 10.57
C ALA A 107 -9.43 4.27 9.60
N LEU A 108 -8.43 4.78 8.86
CA LEU A 108 -8.66 5.79 7.84
C LEU A 108 -9.48 5.26 6.66
N GLY A 109 -9.28 4.01 6.25
CA GLY A 109 -10.10 3.35 5.23
C GLY A 109 -11.57 3.20 5.67
N TRP A 110 -11.82 2.90 6.94
CA TRP A 110 -13.18 2.93 7.50
C TRP A 110 -13.78 4.34 7.48
N ALA A 111 -12.99 5.37 7.78
CA ALA A 111 -13.44 6.76 7.70
C ALA A 111 -13.79 7.15 6.25
N VAL A 112 -12.97 6.77 5.28
CA VAL A 112 -13.24 7.00 3.84
C VAL A 112 -14.51 6.28 3.41
N GLN A 113 -14.71 5.03 3.82
CA GLN A 113 -15.94 4.30 3.49
C GLN A 113 -17.18 4.94 4.10
N ALA A 114 -17.10 5.39 5.35
CA ALA A 114 -18.18 6.15 5.97
C ALA A 114 -18.47 7.44 5.19
N LEU A 115 -17.43 8.15 4.74
CA LEU A 115 -17.54 9.37 3.93
C LEU A 115 -18.21 9.11 2.58
N ILE A 116 -17.84 8.02 1.90
CA ILE A 116 -18.42 7.63 0.61
C ILE A 116 -19.87 7.18 0.77
N LEU A 117 -20.18 6.38 1.81
CA LEU A 117 -21.57 6.02 2.13
C LEU A 117 -22.43 7.26 2.44
N LEU A 118 -21.86 8.23 3.16
CA LEU A 118 -22.54 9.49 3.46
C LEU A 118 -22.73 10.33 2.19
N ALA A 119 -21.73 10.37 1.31
CA ALA A 119 -21.85 10.99 -0.01
C ALA A 119 -22.91 10.27 -0.89
N GLY A 120 -23.11 8.96 -0.70
CA GLY A 120 -24.14 8.17 -1.34
C GLY A 120 -25.58 8.63 -1.06
N PHE A 121 -25.83 9.37 0.03
CA PHE A 121 -27.15 9.99 0.25
C PHE A 121 -27.52 11.03 -0.82
N LEU A 122 -26.54 11.60 -1.54
CA LEU A 122 -26.81 12.51 -2.65
C LEU A 122 -27.20 11.78 -3.93
N ASN A 123 -26.81 10.50 -4.07
CA ASN A 123 -27.06 9.73 -5.28
C ASN A 123 -27.09 8.23 -4.96
N ALA A 124 -28.26 7.60 -5.16
CA ALA A 124 -28.45 6.17 -4.88
C ALA A 124 -27.44 5.25 -5.60
N GLY A 125 -26.93 5.66 -6.77
CA GLY A 125 -25.88 4.95 -7.47
C GLY A 125 -24.55 4.92 -6.69
N MET A 126 -24.16 6.06 -6.10
CA MET A 126 -22.97 6.15 -5.25
C MET A 126 -23.12 5.36 -3.96
N PHE A 127 -24.33 5.30 -3.39
CA PHE A 127 -24.59 4.46 -2.23
C PHE A 127 -24.35 2.97 -2.53
N PHE A 128 -24.84 2.49 -3.68
CA PHE A 128 -24.66 1.10 -4.09
C PHE A 128 -23.18 0.76 -4.33
N ILE A 129 -22.46 1.66 -5.00
CA ILE A 129 -21.03 1.52 -5.28
C ILE A 129 -20.21 1.55 -3.98
N GLY A 130 -20.48 2.50 -3.09
CA GLY A 130 -19.81 2.61 -1.79
C GLY A 130 -20.05 1.38 -0.92
N ALA A 131 -21.28 0.86 -0.89
CA ALA A 131 -21.59 -0.38 -0.18
C ALA A 131 -20.83 -1.59 -0.76
N LEU A 132 -20.75 -1.70 -2.09
CA LEU A 132 -20.01 -2.77 -2.76
C LEU A 132 -18.51 -2.69 -2.42
N PHE A 133 -17.90 -1.52 -2.58
CA PHE A 133 -16.49 -1.31 -2.29
C PHE A 133 -16.17 -1.45 -0.79
N GLY A 134 -17.04 -0.98 0.10
CA GLY A 134 -16.92 -1.21 1.53
C GLY A 134 -16.99 -2.68 1.92
N GLY A 135 -17.83 -3.46 1.21
CA GLY A 135 -17.88 -4.92 1.35
C GLY A 135 -16.57 -5.59 0.91
N ILE A 136 -16.07 -5.23 -0.28
CA ILE A 136 -14.80 -5.74 -0.81
C ILE A 136 -13.64 -5.35 0.11
N TRP A 137 -13.61 -4.11 0.61
CA TRP A 137 -12.62 -3.62 1.56
C TRP A 137 -12.59 -4.49 2.82
N THR A 138 -13.76 -4.72 3.43
CA THR A 138 -13.89 -5.53 4.64
C THR A 138 -13.38 -6.96 4.40
N TYR A 139 -13.75 -7.55 3.26
CA TYR A 139 -13.28 -8.88 2.88
C TYR A 139 -11.75 -8.92 2.68
N CYS A 140 -11.18 -7.96 1.95
CA CYS A 140 -9.73 -7.84 1.73
C CYS A 140 -8.96 -7.65 3.05
N MET A 141 -9.52 -6.95 4.04
CA MET A 141 -8.90 -6.81 5.35
C MET A 141 -8.83 -8.13 6.11
N ILE A 142 -9.93 -8.89 6.14
CA ILE A 142 -10.02 -10.18 6.83
C ILE A 142 -9.08 -11.20 6.16
N VAL A 143 -9.15 -11.30 4.82
CA VAL A 143 -8.34 -12.25 4.05
C VAL A 143 -6.86 -11.86 4.06
N GLY A 144 -6.55 -10.58 3.89
CA GLY A 144 -5.18 -10.09 3.94
C GLY A 144 -4.51 -10.35 5.29
N GLU A 145 -5.24 -10.20 6.40
CA GLU A 145 -4.72 -10.50 7.73
C GLU A 145 -4.46 -12.00 7.93
N ARG A 146 -5.35 -12.85 7.40
CA ARG A 146 -5.16 -14.31 7.45
C ARG A 146 -3.92 -14.73 6.65
N ILE A 147 -3.76 -14.23 5.43
CA ILE A 147 -2.63 -14.56 4.56
C ILE A 147 -1.32 -14.02 5.14
N ASP A 148 -1.29 -12.78 5.64
CA ASP A 148 -0.07 -12.23 6.26
C ASP A 148 0.34 -13.02 7.51
N ARG A 149 -0.62 -13.50 8.31
CA ARG A 149 -0.34 -14.34 9.48
C ARG A 149 0.25 -15.70 9.09
N GLU A 150 -0.33 -16.37 8.09
CA GLU A 150 0.19 -17.63 7.56
C GLU A 150 1.61 -17.46 7.00
N LYS A 151 1.86 -16.38 6.26
CA LYS A 151 3.19 -16.06 5.70
C LYS A 151 4.23 -15.75 6.79
N SER A 152 3.82 -15.06 7.85
CA SER A 152 4.70 -14.76 8.99
C SER A 152 5.11 -16.01 9.79
N ALA A 153 4.21 -16.98 9.92
CA ALA A 153 4.51 -18.26 10.56
C ALA A 153 5.51 -19.08 9.73
N ALA A 154 5.29 -19.18 8.42
CA ALA A 154 6.19 -19.91 7.52
C ALA A 154 7.61 -19.33 7.49
N LEU A 155 7.76 -18.00 7.55
CA LEU A 155 9.06 -17.34 7.65
C LEU A 155 9.77 -17.59 8.98
N ALA A 156 9.02 -17.72 10.08
CA ALA A 156 9.58 -18.02 11.40
C ALA A 156 10.10 -19.46 11.49
N ASP A 157 9.44 -20.40 10.82
CA ASP A 157 9.88 -21.81 10.77
C ASP A 157 11.11 -21.97 9.87
N TYR A 158 11.16 -21.32 8.71
CA TYR A 158 12.34 -21.33 7.84
C TYR A 158 13.60 -20.77 8.53
N ARG A 159 13.45 -19.74 9.38
CA ARG A 159 14.58 -19.20 10.16
C ARG A 159 15.16 -20.24 11.13
N LYS A 160 14.31 -21.04 11.79
CA LYS A 160 14.73 -22.06 12.77
C LYS A 160 15.41 -23.26 12.13
N GLU A 161 15.10 -23.59 10.88
CA GLU A 161 15.77 -24.67 10.15
C GLU A 161 17.17 -24.28 9.65
N HIS A 162 17.49 -22.98 9.64
CA HIS A 162 18.75 -22.44 9.13
C HIS A 162 19.63 -21.77 10.20
N GLU A 163 19.23 -21.85 11.48
CA GLU A 163 20.01 -21.45 12.68
C GLU A 163 20.47 -22.70 13.44
#